data_AF-A0A5J6LIR1-F1
#
_entry.id   AF-A0A5J6LIR1-F1
#
_cell.length_a   1.000
_cell.length_b   1.000
_cell.length_c   1.000
_cell.angle_alpha   90.00
_cell.angle_beta   90.00
_cell.angle_gamma   90.00
#
_symmetry.space_group_name_H-M   'P 1'
#
loop_
_entity.id
_entity.type
_entity.pdbx_description
1 polymer ?
#
loop_
_entity_poly.entity_id
_entity_poly.type
_entity_poly.pdbx_seq_one_letter_code
_entity_poly.pdbx_strand_id
1 'polypeptide(L)'
;MSGCYNSGDFKKYFNENMQALGLPVPSTLFDSYNTALAHAIVMVDALRTLGKGATVAELIGATTGLEKLKVAATFGASAYVGAIIGSIAVASGRSLGCGSRISDLFVFTHQHNLHFKGINTFYTQNPQVIDKDHSFRNSFGIRAKKSPLSFEYA
;
A
#
# COMPACT_ATOMS: atom_id res chain seq x y z
N MET A 1 -20.33 -0.53 -22.49
CA MET A 1 -19.18 -1.02 -21.71
C MET A 1 -17.91 -0.44 -22.33
N SER A 2 -17.58 0.80 -21.98
CA SER A 2 -16.38 1.50 -22.45
C SER A 2 -15.17 1.04 -21.64
N GLY A 3 -14.11 0.63 -22.35
CA GLY A 3 -12.97 -0.13 -21.83
C GLY A 3 -12.27 0.54 -20.64
N CYS A 4 -12.23 -0.16 -19.51
CA CYS A 4 -11.41 0.22 -18.34
C CYS A 4 -9.93 -0.16 -18.50
N TYR A 5 -9.58 -0.96 -19.51
CA TYR A 5 -8.22 -1.46 -19.72
C TYR A 5 -7.47 -0.60 -20.74
N ASN A 6 -6.50 0.20 -20.26
CA ASN A 6 -5.38 0.66 -21.07
C ASN A 6 -4.11 0.01 -20.51
N SER A 7 -3.51 -0.89 -21.29
CA SER A 7 -2.18 -1.44 -21.00
C SER A 7 -1.19 -0.29 -20.83
N GLY A 8 -0.63 -0.11 -19.63
CA GLY A 8 0.34 0.95 -19.32
C GLY A 8 -0.04 1.90 -18.19
N ASP A 9 -1.31 1.91 -17.74
CA ASP A 9 -1.78 2.87 -16.72
C ASP A 9 -1.54 2.44 -15.26
N PHE A 10 -0.95 1.27 -14.99
CA PHE A 10 -0.74 0.78 -13.61
C PHE A 10 0.01 1.80 -12.75
N LYS A 11 1.16 2.27 -13.24
CA LYS A 11 1.99 3.27 -12.57
C LYS A 11 1.20 4.54 -12.27
N LYS A 12 0.41 5.00 -13.24
CA LYS A 12 -0.43 6.18 -13.12
C LYS A 12 -1.44 6.00 -11.98
N TYR A 13 -2.22 4.92 -12.00
CA TYR A 13 -3.24 4.67 -10.98
C TYR A 13 -2.66 4.38 -9.60
N PHE A 14 -1.51 3.72 -9.53
CA PHE A 14 -0.79 3.53 -8.28
C PHE A 14 -0.36 4.87 -7.68
N ASN A 15 0.28 5.73 -8.51
CA ASN A 15 0.73 7.05 -8.08
C ASN A 15 -0.43 7.95 -7.67
N GLU A 16 -1.51 7.99 -8.44
CA GLU A 16 -2.73 8.74 -8.11
C GLU A 16 -3.28 8.32 -6.75
N ASN A 17 -3.35 7.02 -6.46
CA ASN A 17 -3.89 6.52 -5.21
C ASN A 17 -3.01 6.90 -4.00
N MET A 18 -1.70 6.70 -4.12
CA MET A 18 -0.75 7.06 -3.05
C MET A 18 -0.71 8.57 -2.81
N GLN A 19 -0.74 9.38 -3.86
CA GLN A 19 -0.79 10.85 -3.76
C GLN A 19 -2.09 11.31 -3.10
N ALA A 20 -3.24 10.72 -3.44
CA ALA A 20 -4.51 11.01 -2.79
C ALA A 20 -4.49 10.67 -1.28
N LEU A 21 -3.66 9.71 -0.86
CA LEU A 21 -3.42 9.38 0.55
C LEU A 21 -2.41 10.30 1.23
N GLY A 22 -1.79 11.25 0.52
CA GLY A 22 -0.75 12.12 1.04
C GLY A 22 0.56 11.38 1.31
N LEU A 23 0.82 10.30 0.58
CA LEU A 23 2.01 9.45 0.74
C LEU A 23 3.02 9.71 -0.38
N PRO A 24 4.32 9.74 -0.05
CA PRO A 24 5.35 9.80 -1.07
C PRO A 24 5.41 8.47 -1.83
N VAL A 25 5.59 8.55 -3.15
CA VAL A 25 5.87 7.38 -3.99
C VAL A 25 7.30 7.44 -4.47
N PRO A 26 8.15 6.47 -4.08
CA PRO A 26 9.48 6.36 -4.63
C PRO A 26 9.41 5.90 -6.08
N SER A 27 10.17 6.57 -6.95
CA SER A 27 10.25 6.24 -8.35
C SER A 27 10.76 4.81 -8.54
N THR A 28 10.36 4.15 -9.63
CA THR A 28 10.88 2.86 -10.13
C THR A 28 10.49 1.60 -9.34
N LEU A 29 10.26 1.66 -8.02
CA LEU A 29 9.85 0.48 -7.25
C LEU A 29 8.45 -0.02 -7.66
N PHE A 30 7.54 0.92 -7.92
CA PHE A 30 6.13 0.61 -8.15
C PHE A 30 5.67 0.94 -9.59
N ASP A 31 6.61 0.91 -10.55
CA ASP A 31 6.36 1.29 -11.94
C ASP A 31 5.57 0.25 -12.74
N SER A 32 5.57 -1.02 -12.30
CA SER A 32 4.80 -2.09 -12.92
C SER A 32 4.13 -2.95 -11.86
N TYR A 33 3.09 -3.68 -12.26
CA TYR A 33 2.39 -4.60 -11.36
C TYR A 33 3.34 -5.64 -10.74
N ASN A 34 4.18 -6.29 -11.56
CA ASN A 34 5.08 -7.34 -11.09
C ASN A 34 6.16 -6.80 -10.14
N THR A 35 6.76 -5.66 -10.44
CA THR A 35 7.77 -5.05 -9.56
C THR A 35 7.14 -4.56 -8.26
N ALA A 36 5.97 -3.92 -8.35
CA ALA A 36 5.25 -3.45 -7.17
C ALA A 36 4.87 -4.61 -6.24
N LEU A 37 4.40 -5.72 -6.81
CA LEU A 37 4.06 -6.92 -6.07
C LEU A 37 5.28 -7.54 -5.39
N ALA A 38 6.39 -7.70 -6.12
CA ALA A 38 7.62 -8.26 -5.57
C ALA A 38 8.14 -7.43 -4.37
N HIS A 39 8.16 -6.10 -4.49
CA HIS A 39 8.56 -5.23 -3.38
C HIS A 39 7.56 -5.26 -2.22
N ALA A 40 6.26 -5.35 -2.49
CA ALA A 40 5.25 -5.48 -1.43
C ALA A 40 5.43 -6.76 -0.61
N ILE A 41 5.77 -7.89 -1.24
CA ILE A 41 6.09 -9.15 -0.54
C ILE A 41 7.29 -8.95 0.40
N VAL A 42 8.39 -8.39 -0.11
CA VAL A 42 9.60 -8.12 0.71
C VAL A 42 9.27 -7.22 1.90
N MET A 43 8.45 -6.18 1.69
CA MET A 43 8.04 -5.28 2.76
C MET A 43 7.14 -5.95 3.80
N VAL A 44 6.23 -6.83 3.38
CA VAL A 44 5.39 -7.62 4.29
C VAL A 44 6.24 -8.57 5.12
N ASP A 45 7.21 -9.24 4.52
CA ASP A 45 8.09 -10.16 5.27
C ASP A 45 8.94 -9.42 6.29
N ALA A 46 9.53 -8.28 5.92
CA ALA A 46 10.25 -7.44 6.85
C ALA A 46 9.36 -6.88 7.98
N LEU A 47 8.11 -6.49 7.66
CA LEU A 47 7.13 -6.06 8.65
C LEU A 47 6.74 -7.19 9.62
N ARG A 48 6.65 -8.44 9.13
CA ARG A 48 6.40 -9.62 9.98
C ARG A 48 7.55 -9.83 10.98
N THR A 49 8.79 -9.57 10.57
CA THR A 49 9.99 -9.71 11.43
C THR A 49 10.12 -8.57 12.44
N LEU A 50 9.95 -7.32 12.00
CA LEU A 50 10.14 -6.13 12.84
C LEU A 50 8.96 -5.84 13.76
N GLY A 51 7.76 -6.27 13.35
CA GLY A 51 6.53 -6.06 14.10
C GLY A 51 5.83 -4.73 13.80
N LYS A 52 4.67 -4.55 14.44
CA LYS A 52 3.66 -3.56 14.09
C LYS A 52 4.05 -2.09 14.32
N GLY A 53 4.96 -1.82 15.24
CA GLY A 53 5.45 -0.48 15.57
C GLY A 53 6.66 -0.02 14.75
N ALA A 54 7.12 -0.86 13.82
CA ALA A 54 8.24 -0.54 12.96
C ALA A 54 7.94 0.69 12.09
N THR A 55 9.00 1.39 11.74
CA THR A 55 9.04 2.50 10.78
C THR A 55 9.52 2.00 9.42
N VAL A 56 9.25 2.78 8.37
CA VAL A 56 9.83 2.48 7.06
C VAL A 56 11.36 2.56 7.09
N ALA A 57 11.95 3.38 7.97
CA ALA A 57 13.40 3.39 8.17
C ALA A 57 13.93 2.03 8.63
N GLU A 58 13.23 1.37 9.56
CA GLU A 58 13.60 0.04 10.04
C GLU A 58 13.36 -1.03 8.96
N LEU A 59 12.30 -0.92 8.15
CA LEU A 59 12.11 -1.79 6.97
C LEU A 59 13.31 -1.71 6.02
N ILE A 60 13.80 -0.50 5.74
CA ILE A 60 14.98 -0.27 4.89
C ILE A 60 16.23 -0.87 5.55
N GLY A 61 16.38 -0.77 6.88
CA GLY A 61 17.51 -1.37 7.58
C GLY A 61 17.48 -2.90 7.59
N ALA A 62 16.29 -3.49 7.58
CA ALA A 62 16.09 -4.93 7.61
C ALA A 62 16.13 -5.61 6.23
N THR A 63 16.15 -4.84 5.14
CA THR A 63 16.04 -5.38 3.77
C THR A 63 16.99 -4.67 2.81
N THR A 64 17.42 -5.39 1.77
CA THR A 64 18.19 -4.81 0.67
C THR A 64 17.26 -4.45 -0.49
N GLY A 65 17.58 -3.39 -1.23
CA GLY A 65 16.81 -2.97 -2.41
C GLY A 65 15.59 -2.09 -2.11
N LEU A 66 15.35 -1.73 -0.85
CA LEU A 66 14.31 -0.80 -0.44
C LEU A 66 14.84 0.61 -0.12
N GLU A 67 16.09 0.93 -0.45
CA GLU A 67 16.74 2.20 -0.11
C GLU A 67 16.01 3.41 -0.73
N LYS A 68 15.30 3.20 -1.83
CA LYS A 68 14.46 4.24 -2.46
C LYS A 68 13.27 4.63 -1.58
N LEU A 69 12.85 3.79 -0.62
CA LEU A 69 11.83 4.13 0.37
C LEU A 69 12.27 5.18 1.40
N LYS A 70 13.53 5.67 1.37
CA LYS A 70 14.01 6.70 2.31
C LYS A 70 13.10 7.94 2.38
N VAL A 71 12.43 8.29 1.29
CA VAL A 71 11.43 9.38 1.26
C VAL A 71 10.23 9.14 2.19
N ALA A 72 9.96 7.88 2.52
CA ALA A 72 8.90 7.43 3.40
C ALA A 72 9.42 7.01 4.80
N ALA A 73 10.72 7.19 5.10
CA ALA A 73 11.36 6.68 6.33
C ALA A 73 10.65 7.07 7.63
N THR A 74 10.01 8.25 7.67
CA THR A 74 9.31 8.77 8.85
C THR A 74 7.90 8.19 9.06
N PHE A 75 7.41 7.37 8.14
CA PHE A 75 6.07 6.79 8.23
C PHE A 75 6.10 5.47 8.99
N GLY A 76 5.00 5.15 9.67
CA GLY A 76 4.80 3.81 10.22
C GLY A 76 4.82 2.76 9.10
N ALA A 77 5.56 1.67 9.32
CA ALA A 77 5.74 0.59 8.37
C ALA A 77 4.41 -0.07 8.01
N SER A 78 3.59 -0.40 9.02
CA SER A 78 2.25 -0.99 8.82
C SER A 78 1.35 -0.11 7.95
N ALA A 79 1.32 1.19 8.22
CA ALA A 79 0.55 2.17 7.45
C ALA A 79 1.02 2.26 6.00
N TYR A 80 2.33 2.37 5.78
CA TYR A 80 2.90 2.54 4.44
C TYR A 80 2.79 1.25 3.61
N VAL A 81 3.05 0.08 4.21
CA VAL A 81 2.89 -1.24 3.57
C VAL A 81 1.44 -1.49 3.20
N GLY A 82 0.50 -1.24 4.12
CA GLY A 82 -0.93 -1.37 3.83
C GLY A 82 -1.39 -0.44 2.72
N ALA A 83 -0.88 0.79 2.67
CA ALA A 83 -1.18 1.72 1.58
C ALA A 83 -0.62 1.27 0.22
N ILE A 84 0.57 0.67 0.19
CA ILE A 84 1.15 0.08 -1.03
C ILE A 84 0.27 -1.06 -1.54
N ILE A 85 -0.08 -2.02 -0.67
CA ILE A 85 -0.90 -3.18 -1.05
C ILE A 85 -2.26 -2.71 -1.58
N GLY A 86 -2.92 -1.79 -0.88
CA GLY A 86 -4.19 -1.22 -1.32
C GLY A 86 -4.06 -0.45 -2.64
N SER A 87 -2.97 0.28 -2.85
CA SER A 87 -2.70 0.99 -4.11
C SER A 87 -2.40 0.04 -5.27
N ILE A 88 -1.74 -1.10 -5.01
CA ILE A 88 -1.58 -2.17 -6.02
C ILE A 88 -2.95 -2.71 -6.41
N ALA A 89 -3.83 -2.98 -5.44
CA ALA A 89 -5.18 -3.48 -5.71
C ALA A 89 -6.07 -2.45 -6.44
N VAL A 90 -5.97 -1.16 -6.12
CA VAL A 90 -6.68 -0.09 -6.85
C VAL A 90 -6.15 0.01 -8.28
N ALA A 91 -4.83 0.03 -8.45
CA ALA A 91 -4.21 0.14 -9.76
C ALA A 91 -4.48 -1.09 -10.62
N SER A 92 -4.36 -2.30 -10.07
CA SER A 92 -4.67 -3.55 -10.79
C SER A 92 -6.17 -3.63 -11.09
N GLY A 93 -7.07 -3.30 -10.16
CA GLY A 93 -8.51 -3.30 -10.40
C GLY A 93 -8.94 -2.30 -11.48
N ARG A 94 -8.33 -1.11 -11.53
CA ARG A 94 -8.59 -0.11 -12.57
C ARG A 94 -7.96 -0.50 -13.90
N SER A 95 -6.72 -0.97 -13.88
CA SER A 95 -6.01 -1.37 -15.08
C SER A 95 -6.52 -2.68 -15.68
N LEU A 96 -7.07 -3.61 -14.89
CA LEU A 96 -7.42 -4.98 -15.31
C LEU A 96 -8.93 -5.31 -15.27
N GLY A 97 -9.77 -4.64 -14.47
CA GLY A 97 -11.10 -5.21 -14.14
C GLY A 97 -12.24 -4.30 -13.66
N CYS A 98 -12.20 -2.98 -13.89
CA CYS A 98 -13.26 -2.02 -13.50
C CYS A 98 -13.62 -1.94 -12.00
N GLY A 99 -12.61 -1.94 -11.12
CA GLY A 99 -12.75 -1.58 -9.70
C GLY A 99 -12.38 -2.70 -8.75
N SER A 100 -11.83 -2.35 -7.58
CA SER A 100 -11.47 -3.29 -6.53
C SER A 100 -12.31 -3.04 -5.29
N ARG A 101 -13.17 -3.99 -4.95
CA ARG A 101 -13.88 -4.02 -3.66
C ARG A 101 -12.92 -4.50 -2.58
N ILE A 102 -13.26 -4.23 -1.32
CA ILE A 102 -12.49 -4.73 -0.17
C ILE A 102 -12.42 -6.27 -0.14
N SER A 103 -13.45 -6.94 -0.65
CA SER A 103 -13.45 -8.41 -0.83
C SER A 103 -12.38 -8.86 -1.81
N ASP A 104 -12.23 -8.15 -2.92
CA ASP A 104 -11.26 -8.47 -3.97
C ASP A 104 -9.83 -8.23 -3.46
N LEU A 105 -9.66 -7.21 -2.63
CA LEU A 105 -8.42 -6.95 -1.91
C LEU A 105 -8.05 -8.10 -0.97
N PHE A 106 -8.98 -8.64 -0.18
CA PHE A 106 -8.67 -9.76 0.70
C PHE A 106 -8.28 -11.02 -0.09
N VAL A 107 -9.01 -11.33 -1.16
CA VAL A 107 -8.65 -12.43 -2.07
C VAL A 107 -7.26 -12.19 -2.68
N PHE A 108 -6.98 -10.99 -3.17
CA PHE A 108 -5.68 -10.59 -3.71
C PHE A 108 -4.56 -10.79 -2.69
N THR A 109 -4.74 -10.32 -1.45
CA THR A 109 -3.71 -10.47 -0.41
C THR A 109 -3.44 -11.93 -0.06
N HIS A 110 -4.46 -12.77 -0.07
CA HIS A 110 -4.33 -14.20 0.19
C HIS A 110 -3.62 -14.93 -0.97
N GLN A 111 -4.02 -14.65 -2.21
CA GLN A 111 -3.44 -15.26 -3.41
C GLN A 111 -1.95 -14.93 -3.57
N HIS A 112 -1.55 -13.73 -3.16
CA HIS A 112 -0.18 -13.26 -3.33
C HIS A 112 0.66 -13.26 -2.03
N ASN A 113 0.17 -13.90 -0.96
CA ASN A 113 0.85 -13.99 0.33
C ASN A 113 1.25 -12.62 0.94
N LEU A 114 0.45 -11.58 0.69
CA LEU A 114 0.65 -10.22 1.21
C LEU A 114 0.00 -10.03 2.60
N HIS A 115 -0.38 -11.11 3.27
CA HIS A 115 -1.08 -11.05 4.53
C HIS A 115 -0.10 -10.73 5.68
N PHE A 116 -0.25 -9.59 6.35
CA PHE A 116 0.40 -9.34 7.63
C PHE A 116 -0.64 -9.41 8.75
N LYS A 117 -0.19 -9.64 10.00
CA LYS A 117 -1.09 -9.73 11.14
C LYS A 117 -1.97 -8.48 11.18
N GLY A 118 -3.29 -8.65 11.34
CA GLY A 118 -4.22 -7.53 11.44
C GLY A 118 -4.55 -6.77 10.15
N ILE A 119 -4.17 -7.28 8.97
CA ILE A 119 -4.51 -6.67 7.67
C ILE A 119 -6.03 -6.44 7.48
N ASN A 120 -6.87 -7.33 7.99
CA ASN A 120 -8.33 -7.19 7.94
C ASN A 120 -8.80 -5.98 8.75
N THR A 121 -8.31 -5.85 9.99
CA THR A 121 -8.59 -4.71 10.86
C THR A 121 -8.08 -3.41 10.23
N PHE A 122 -6.87 -3.45 9.64
CA PHE A 122 -6.28 -2.30 8.96
C PHE A 122 -7.20 -1.75 7.88
N TYR A 123 -7.68 -2.58 6.94
CA TYR A 123 -8.54 -2.09 5.85
C TYR A 123 -9.96 -1.76 6.29
N THR A 124 -10.45 -2.38 7.36
CA THR A 124 -11.74 -2.01 7.96
C THR A 124 -11.68 -0.62 8.61
N GLN A 125 -10.57 -0.30 9.28
CA GLN A 125 -10.36 1.00 9.93
C GLN A 125 -9.86 2.08 8.97
N ASN A 126 -9.32 1.69 7.81
CA ASN A 126 -8.77 2.61 6.82
C ASN A 126 -9.35 2.36 5.41
N PRO A 127 -10.69 2.41 5.24
CA PRO A 127 -11.33 2.17 3.95
C PRO A 127 -10.88 3.17 2.88
N GLN A 128 -10.48 4.38 3.26
CA GLN A 128 -9.97 5.42 2.36
C GLN A 128 -8.75 4.99 1.54
N VAL A 129 -8.04 3.93 1.93
CA VAL A 129 -6.92 3.39 1.14
C VAL A 129 -7.39 2.86 -0.20
N ILE A 130 -8.59 2.27 -0.25
CA ILE A 130 -9.21 1.68 -1.45
C ILE A 130 -10.40 2.49 -1.96
N ASP A 131 -11.18 3.09 -1.06
CA ASP A 131 -12.35 3.89 -1.40
C ASP A 131 -11.89 5.28 -1.86
N LYS A 132 -12.04 5.50 -3.17
CA LYS A 132 -11.64 6.74 -3.83
C LYS A 132 -12.52 7.94 -3.52
N ASP A 133 -13.76 7.70 -3.10
CA ASP A 133 -14.75 8.74 -2.86
C ASP A 133 -14.80 9.16 -1.39
N HIS A 134 -13.97 8.55 -0.54
CA HIS A 134 -13.87 8.86 0.88
C HIS A 134 -13.30 10.27 1.12
N SER A 135 -14.05 11.15 1.80
CA SER A 135 -13.70 12.59 1.91
C SER A 135 -12.37 12.90 2.60
N PHE A 136 -11.83 11.99 3.42
CA PHE A 136 -10.62 12.19 4.22
C PHE A 136 -9.39 11.38 3.76
N ARG A 137 -9.23 11.11 2.45
CA ARG A 137 -8.07 10.32 1.97
C ARG A 137 -6.74 10.96 2.33
N ASN A 138 -6.64 12.28 2.16
CA ASN A 138 -5.41 13.04 2.39
C ASN A 138 -4.93 13.04 3.86
N SER A 139 -5.81 12.79 4.83
CA SER A 139 -5.42 12.73 6.25
C SER A 139 -4.72 11.43 6.60
N PHE A 140 -4.79 10.40 5.74
CA PHE A 140 -4.11 9.12 5.92
C PHE A 140 -2.60 9.31 6.12
N GLY A 141 -1.93 10.00 5.20
CA GLY A 141 -0.49 10.23 5.26
C GLY A 141 -0.08 11.05 6.49
N ILE A 142 -0.89 12.05 6.86
CA ILE A 142 -0.65 12.84 8.07
C ILE A 142 -0.69 11.95 9.31
N ARG A 143 -1.71 11.10 9.44
CA ARG A 143 -1.83 10.12 10.52
C ARG A 143 -0.66 9.13 10.50
N ALA A 144 -0.32 8.59 9.34
CA ALA A 144 0.74 7.60 9.17
C ALA A 144 2.12 8.15 9.58
N LYS A 145 2.31 9.47 9.49
CA LYS A 145 3.52 10.19 9.93
C LYS A 145 3.48 10.64 11.39
N LYS A 146 2.34 11.15 11.88
CA LYS A 146 2.22 11.79 13.21
C LYS A 146 1.77 10.82 14.31
N SER A 147 1.06 9.77 13.94
CA SER A 147 0.48 8.79 14.86
C SER A 147 0.56 7.39 14.25
N PRO A 148 1.77 6.88 13.96
CA PRO A 148 1.96 5.58 13.32
C PRO A 148 1.33 4.42 14.11
N LEU A 149 1.29 4.55 15.44
CA LEU A 149 0.62 3.60 16.34
C LEU A 149 -0.88 3.44 16.06
N SER A 150 -1.53 4.42 15.43
CA SER A 150 -2.97 4.33 15.07
C SER A 150 -3.27 3.32 13.96
N PHE A 151 -2.24 2.76 13.32
CA PHE A 151 -2.34 1.70 12.32
C PHE A 151 -1.85 0.36 12.87
N GLU A 152 -1.45 0.32 14.15
CA GLU A 152 -1.15 -0.92 14.82
C GLU A 152 -2.41 -1.73 15.02
N TYR A 153 -2.35 -2.97 14.57
CA TYR A 153 -3.35 -3.98 14.86
C TYR A 153 -3.09 -4.58 16.25
N ALA A 154 -4.15 -5.00 16.94
CA ALA A 154 -4.03 -5.70 18.23
C ALA A 154 -3.16 -6.97 18.12
#